data_AF-A0A229Y9U0-F1
#
_entry.id   AF-A0A229Y9U0-F1
#
_cell.length_a   1.000
_cell.length_b   1.000
_cell.length_c   1.000
_cell.angle_alpha   90.00
_cell.angle_beta   90.00
_cell.angle_gamma   90.00
#
_symmetry.space_group_name_H-M   'P 1'
#
loop_
_entity.id
_entity.type
_entity.pdbx_description
1 polymer ?
#
loop_
_entity_poly.entity_id
_entity_poly.type
_entity_poly.pdbx_seq_one_letter_code
_entity_poly.pdbx_strand_id
1 'polypeptide(L)'
;MGRTLFTGFIVTPTTQKNGTYPMQLRLAYGGPHGMTVSWNTYSQLPHPTVCFGRSPKLLNRCVSSSASIIYTTSMINSNHVSIAELEADTLYYYLPQHSNATSPYTFKTSRQAGDQTPHTVATLKEEIQGFLPNITIADGAKVYESLLNQNYVELAVITAQEPYMFGPGNHESNCDNDGTTDRVHNITYNVGICMPGQTNFTGFRNHFRMPSAQSGGVENFWY
;
A
#
# COMPACT_ATOMS: atom_id res chain seq x y z
N MET A 1 23.60 35.01 9.14
CA MET A 1 22.26 34.49 8.78
C MET A 1 22.34 32.97 8.76
N GLY A 2 21.87 32.34 9.84
CA GLY A 2 21.97 30.90 10.06
C GLY A 2 20.97 30.13 9.20
N ARG A 3 21.44 29.06 8.55
CA ARG A 3 20.61 28.09 7.83
C ARG A 3 19.86 27.23 8.83
N THR A 4 18.54 27.34 8.81
CA THR A 4 17.63 26.43 9.54
C THR A 4 17.72 25.05 8.89
N LEU A 5 18.35 24.10 9.60
CA LEU A 5 18.24 22.68 9.31
C LEU A 5 16.81 22.25 9.66
N PHE A 6 16.06 21.74 8.68
CA PHE A 6 14.87 20.96 8.96
C PHE A 6 15.30 19.66 9.63
N THR A 7 15.31 19.65 10.96
CA THR A 7 15.33 18.42 11.74
C THR A 7 13.94 17.81 11.63
N GLY A 8 13.71 17.02 10.58
CA GLY A 8 12.59 16.09 10.56
C GLY A 8 12.70 15.22 11.80
N PHE A 9 11.69 15.27 12.66
CA PHE A 9 11.58 14.33 13.76
C PHE A 9 11.58 12.94 13.15
N ILE A 10 12.63 12.16 13.43
CA ILE A 10 12.50 10.70 13.41
C ILE A 10 11.42 10.41 14.44
N VAL A 11 10.20 10.14 13.98
CA VAL A 11 9.19 9.53 14.83
C VAL A 11 9.78 8.17 15.20
N THR A 12 10.37 8.10 16.39
CA THR A 12 10.70 6.83 17.02
C THR A 12 9.43 5.99 16.99
N PRO A 13 9.49 4.73 16.52
CA PRO A 13 8.33 3.86 16.53
C PRO A 13 7.92 3.72 17.98
N THR A 14 6.87 4.46 18.37
CA THR A 14 6.29 4.29 19.69
C THR A 14 5.92 2.83 19.80
N THR A 15 6.44 2.17 20.84
CA THR A 15 6.13 0.81 21.25
C THR A 15 4.66 0.74 21.66
N GLN A 16 3.76 0.87 20.68
CA GLN A 16 2.32 0.97 20.89
C GLN A 16 1.66 -0.27 20.25
N LYS A 17 1.27 -1.19 21.14
CA LYS A 17 0.43 -2.40 20.92
C LYS A 17 0.97 -3.49 19.99
N ASN A 18 1.87 -4.34 20.52
CA ASN A 18 2.21 -5.69 20.02
C ASN A 18 2.39 -5.82 18.48
N GLY A 19 2.86 -4.77 17.79
CA GLY A 19 3.00 -4.72 16.34
C GLY A 19 1.70 -4.76 15.53
N THR A 20 0.52 -4.68 16.16
CA THR A 20 -0.80 -4.82 15.50
C THR A 20 -1.40 -3.51 14.99
N TYR A 21 -0.69 -2.41 15.22
CA TYR A 21 -1.14 -1.08 14.85
C TYR A 21 -1.17 -0.88 13.32
N PRO A 22 -2.30 -0.42 12.74
CA PRO A 22 -2.40 -0.17 11.29
C PRO A 22 -1.48 0.96 10.81
N MET A 23 -0.77 0.71 9.72
CA MET A 23 0.03 1.71 8.99
C MET A 23 -0.15 1.54 7.48
N GLN A 24 0.29 2.53 6.70
CA GLN A 24 0.28 2.45 5.22
C GLN A 24 -1.12 2.13 4.65
N LEU A 25 -2.16 2.76 5.21
CA LEU A 25 -3.54 2.50 4.80
C LEU A 25 -3.74 2.90 3.34
N ARG A 26 -4.43 2.04 2.60
CA ARG A 26 -4.73 2.24 1.18
C ARG A 26 -6.07 1.62 0.81
N LEU A 27 -6.78 2.32 -0.07
CA LEU A 27 -8.09 1.95 -0.58
C LEU A 27 -7.98 1.54 -2.04
N ALA A 28 -8.82 0.60 -2.49
CA ALA A 28 -9.00 0.29 -3.90
C ALA A 28 -10.48 -0.04 -4.14
N TYR A 29 -11.03 0.37 -5.28
CA TYR A 29 -12.40 0.00 -5.62
C TYR A 29 -12.53 -1.53 -5.68
N GLY A 30 -13.62 -2.03 -5.09
CA GLY A 30 -13.99 -3.46 -5.10
C GLY A 30 -15.15 -3.73 -6.06
N GLY A 31 -15.15 -3.06 -7.23
CA GLY A 31 -16.30 -2.97 -8.13
C GLY A 31 -17.23 -1.78 -7.82
N PRO A 32 -18.37 -1.66 -8.52
CA PRO A 32 -19.27 -0.51 -8.41
C PRO A 32 -19.93 -0.33 -7.03
N HIS A 33 -19.96 -1.40 -6.24
CA HIS A 33 -20.61 -1.48 -4.92
C HIS A 33 -19.66 -2.02 -3.84
N GLY A 34 -18.35 -1.85 -4.02
CA GLY A 34 -17.36 -2.40 -3.10
C GLY A 34 -16.14 -1.52 -2.91
N MET A 35 -15.47 -1.73 -1.78
CA MET A 35 -14.22 -1.08 -1.43
C MET A 35 -13.32 -2.09 -0.72
N THR A 36 -12.07 -2.20 -1.16
CA THR A 36 -11.06 -2.98 -0.44
C THR A 36 -10.20 -2.04 0.38
N VAL A 37 -10.18 -2.27 1.68
CA VAL A 37 -9.34 -1.56 2.63
C VAL A 37 -8.12 -2.43 2.92
N SER A 38 -6.93 -1.88 2.68
CA SER A 38 -5.67 -2.56 2.94
C SER A 38 -4.80 -1.73 3.88
N TRP A 39 -4.04 -2.40 4.74
CA TRP A 39 -3.11 -1.75 5.66
C TRP A 39 -2.03 -2.74 6.09
N ASN A 40 -0.93 -2.23 6.62
CA ASN A 40 0.17 -3.04 7.10
C ASN A 40 0.25 -3.03 8.62
N THR A 41 0.85 -4.07 9.18
CA THR A 41 1.14 -4.25 10.61
C THR A 41 2.49 -4.94 10.77
N TYR A 42 3.20 -4.71 11.87
CA TYR A 42 4.43 -5.48 12.16
C TYR A 42 4.11 -6.94 12.52
N SER A 43 2.95 -7.19 13.13
CA SER A 43 2.48 -8.53 13.52
C SER A 43 1.35 -9.00 12.62
N GLN A 44 1.32 -10.30 12.33
CA GLN A 44 0.25 -10.92 11.56
C GLN A 44 -1.06 -10.89 12.34
N LEU A 45 -2.15 -10.48 11.69
CA LEU A 45 -3.50 -10.51 12.26
C LEU A 45 -4.21 -11.82 11.87
N PRO A 46 -4.86 -12.54 12.81
CA PRO A 46 -5.60 -13.77 12.48
C PRO A 46 -6.90 -13.48 11.72
N HIS A 47 -7.56 -12.38 12.07
CA HIS A 47 -8.79 -11.92 11.43
C HIS A 47 -8.72 -10.40 11.23
N PRO A 48 -8.04 -9.91 10.18
CA PRO A 48 -8.12 -8.50 9.80
C PRO A 48 -9.58 -8.06 9.70
N THR A 49 -9.95 -6.98 10.38
CA THR A 49 -11.34 -6.51 10.44
C THR A 49 -11.40 -5.02 10.19
N VAL A 50 -12.42 -4.57 9.47
CA VAL A 50 -12.74 -3.16 9.27
C VAL A 50 -14.18 -2.91 9.70
N CYS A 51 -14.37 -1.92 10.56
CA CYS A 51 -15.70 -1.42 10.92
C CYS A 51 -15.98 -0.12 10.18
N PHE A 52 -17.20 0.03 9.66
CA PHE A 52 -17.60 1.14 8.80
C PHE A 52 -19.08 1.54 8.98
N GLY A 53 -19.41 2.75 8.55
CA GLY A 53 -20.73 3.36 8.77
C GLY A 53 -20.95 4.60 7.91
N ARG A 54 -22.18 5.15 7.92
CA ARG A 54 -22.51 6.43 7.25
C ARG A 54 -22.31 7.66 8.15
N SER A 55 -21.88 7.44 9.39
CA SER A 55 -21.62 8.48 10.37
C SER A 55 -20.32 8.17 11.10
N PRO A 56 -19.46 9.18 11.37
CA PRO A 56 -18.21 8.97 12.11
C PRO A 56 -18.44 8.52 13.55
N LYS A 57 -19.65 8.74 14.10
CA LYS A 57 -20.02 8.34 15.47
C LYS A 57 -20.59 6.93 15.55
N LEU A 58 -20.88 6.28 14.41
CA LEU A 58 -21.57 4.99 14.37
C LEU A 58 -21.02 4.10 13.25
N LEU A 59 -19.96 3.35 13.56
CA LEU A 59 -19.36 2.32 12.69
C LEU A 59 -19.88 0.93 13.06
N ASN A 60 -21.18 0.71 12.85
CA ASN A 60 -21.89 -0.47 13.36
C ASN A 60 -21.81 -1.72 12.45
N ARG A 61 -21.21 -1.62 11.26
CA ARG A 61 -20.98 -2.77 10.37
C ARG A 61 -19.51 -3.12 10.38
N CYS A 62 -19.16 -4.38 10.57
CA CYS A 62 -17.78 -4.83 10.53
C CYS A 62 -17.65 -6.05 9.60
N VAL A 63 -16.59 -6.07 8.80
CA VAL A 63 -16.25 -7.19 7.91
C VAL A 63 -14.85 -7.65 8.25
N SER A 64 -14.66 -8.96 8.31
CA SER A 64 -13.37 -9.59 8.56
C SER A 64 -12.91 -10.42 7.37
N SER A 65 -11.61 -10.66 7.28
CA SER A 65 -11.01 -11.55 6.30
C SER A 65 -10.03 -12.53 6.95
N SER A 66 -9.41 -13.38 6.14
CA SER A 66 -8.22 -14.18 6.49
C SER A 66 -6.95 -13.65 5.82
N ALA A 67 -7.03 -12.54 5.08
CA ALA A 67 -5.94 -12.05 4.24
C ALA A 67 -4.98 -11.18 5.06
N SER A 68 -3.99 -11.82 5.67
CA SER A 68 -2.91 -11.23 6.46
C SER A 68 -1.61 -11.92 6.07
N ILE A 69 -0.87 -11.30 5.15
CA ILE A 69 0.15 -11.98 4.34
C ILE A 69 1.50 -11.28 4.50
N ILE A 70 2.55 -12.09 4.62
CA ILE A 70 3.94 -11.67 4.56
C ILE A 70 4.65 -12.45 3.46
N TYR A 71 5.60 -11.82 2.79
CA TYR A 71 6.43 -12.45 1.77
C TYR A 71 7.91 -12.35 2.16
N THR A 72 8.74 -13.21 1.56
CA THR A 72 10.19 -13.22 1.78
C THR A 72 10.79 -11.84 1.47
N THR A 73 11.57 -11.28 2.41
CA THR A 73 12.11 -9.90 2.49
C THR A 73 11.22 -8.85 3.14
N SER A 74 9.90 -9.04 3.17
CA SER A 74 9.03 -8.09 3.85
C SER A 74 9.31 -8.06 5.35
N MET A 75 9.29 -6.87 5.93
CA MET A 75 9.39 -6.66 7.38
C MET A 75 8.01 -6.51 8.06
N ILE A 76 6.94 -6.47 7.27
CA ILE A 76 5.57 -6.16 7.71
C ILE A 76 4.55 -7.08 7.02
N ASN A 77 3.41 -7.26 7.67
CA ASN A 77 2.28 -8.06 7.19
C ASN A 77 1.29 -7.14 6.48
N SER A 78 0.87 -7.50 5.27
CA SER A 78 -0.18 -6.81 4.51
C SER A 78 -1.53 -7.45 4.80
N ASN A 79 -2.47 -6.62 5.25
CA ASN A 79 -3.82 -7.02 5.63
C ASN A 79 -4.81 -6.45 4.62
N HIS A 80 -5.83 -7.24 4.26
CA HIS A 80 -6.82 -6.83 3.26
C HIS A 80 -8.23 -7.23 3.65
N VAL A 81 -9.18 -6.30 3.57
CA VAL A 81 -10.60 -6.55 3.81
C VAL A 81 -11.42 -5.95 2.68
N SER A 82 -12.16 -6.79 1.96
CA SER A 82 -13.09 -6.35 0.92
C SER A 82 -14.48 -6.15 1.52
N ILE A 83 -15.00 -4.94 1.41
CA ILE A 83 -16.35 -4.55 1.82
C ILE A 83 -17.22 -4.55 0.56
N ALA A 84 -18.34 -5.25 0.60
CA ALA A 84 -19.31 -5.34 -0.48
C ALA A 84 -20.64 -4.67 -0.10
N GLU A 85 -21.60 -4.68 -1.03
CA GLU A 85 -22.98 -4.20 -0.82
C GLU A 85 -23.06 -2.74 -0.37
N LEU A 86 -22.16 -1.91 -0.90
CA LEU A 86 -22.16 -0.47 -0.64
C LEU A 86 -23.06 0.26 -1.64
N GLU A 87 -23.72 1.31 -1.15
CA GLU A 87 -24.46 2.25 -2.01
C GLU A 87 -23.47 3.00 -2.90
N ALA A 88 -23.85 3.24 -4.17
CA ALA A 88 -23.03 4.03 -5.10
C ALA A 88 -22.98 5.51 -4.69
N ASP A 89 -21.94 6.22 -5.10
CA ASP A 89 -21.68 7.65 -4.82
C ASP A 89 -21.89 8.06 -3.35
N THR A 90 -21.61 7.16 -2.40
CA THR A 90 -21.91 7.36 -0.98
C THR A 90 -20.64 7.48 -0.15
N LEU A 91 -20.61 8.48 0.72
CA LEU A 91 -19.55 8.67 1.71
C LEU A 91 -19.73 7.68 2.87
N TYR A 92 -18.69 6.93 3.17
CA TYR A 92 -18.59 6.08 4.34
C TYR A 92 -17.41 6.49 5.21
N TYR A 93 -17.54 6.18 6.49
CA TYR A 93 -16.49 6.31 7.50
C TYR A 93 -16.02 4.91 7.88
N TYR A 94 -14.74 4.74 8.17
CA TYR A 94 -14.20 3.43 8.54
C TYR A 94 -13.01 3.50 9.49
N LEU A 95 -12.78 2.40 10.20
CA LEU A 95 -11.61 2.14 11.02
C LEU A 95 -11.20 0.66 10.88
N PRO A 96 -9.94 0.39 10.51
CA PRO A 96 -9.37 -0.94 10.71
C PRO A 96 -9.27 -1.26 12.20
N GLN A 97 -9.35 -2.54 12.54
CA GLN A 97 -9.14 -2.99 13.91
C GLN A 97 -7.79 -2.52 14.45
N HIS A 98 -7.73 -2.23 15.75
CA HIS A 98 -6.54 -1.72 16.43
C HIS A 98 -6.05 -0.34 15.96
N SER A 99 -6.80 0.37 15.10
CA SER A 99 -6.52 1.76 14.79
C SER A 99 -6.54 2.63 16.06
N ASN A 100 -5.61 3.59 16.13
CA ASN A 100 -5.53 4.60 17.18
C ASN A 100 -6.04 5.97 16.71
N ALA A 101 -6.57 6.03 15.47
CA ALA A 101 -7.03 7.28 14.89
C ALA A 101 -8.15 7.87 15.75
N THR A 102 -8.01 9.14 16.10
CA THR A 102 -8.99 9.85 16.94
C THR A 102 -10.27 10.18 16.18
N SER A 103 -10.22 10.17 14.85
CA SER A 103 -11.36 10.31 13.95
C SER A 103 -11.32 9.20 12.90
N PRO A 104 -12.46 8.60 12.53
CA PRO A 104 -12.51 7.63 11.44
C PRO A 104 -12.02 8.20 10.12
N TYR A 105 -11.38 7.36 9.33
CA TYR A 105 -11.08 7.65 7.93
C TYR A 105 -12.37 7.67 7.11
N THR A 106 -12.29 8.17 5.89
CA THR A 106 -13.43 8.26 4.97
C THR A 106 -13.10 7.63 3.64
N PHE A 107 -14.10 7.15 2.91
CA PHE A 107 -13.98 6.92 1.48
C PHE A 107 -15.33 7.19 0.81
N LYS A 108 -15.30 7.52 -0.48
CA LYS A 108 -16.50 7.62 -1.30
C LYS A 108 -16.53 6.47 -2.31
N THR A 109 -17.66 5.76 -2.38
CA THR A 109 -17.85 4.71 -3.39
C THR A 109 -17.96 5.30 -4.79
N SER A 110 -17.70 4.47 -5.80
CA SER A 110 -17.83 4.85 -7.20
C SER A 110 -19.25 5.26 -7.53
N ARG A 111 -19.38 6.15 -8.53
CA ARG A 111 -20.67 6.49 -9.11
C ARG A 111 -21.27 5.31 -9.87
N GLN A 112 -22.58 5.38 -10.10
CA GLN A 112 -23.26 4.39 -10.93
C GLN A 112 -22.73 4.46 -12.37
N ALA A 113 -22.58 3.30 -13.01
CA ALA A 113 -22.19 3.24 -14.42
C ALA A 113 -23.20 4.02 -15.28
N GLY A 114 -22.69 4.87 -16.17
CA GLY A 114 -23.49 5.74 -17.03
C GLY A 114 -23.72 7.15 -16.49
N ASP A 115 -23.31 7.46 -15.25
CA ASP A 115 -23.32 8.82 -14.72
C ASP A 115 -22.40 9.75 -15.56
N GLN A 116 -22.96 10.84 -16.08
CA GLN A 116 -22.29 11.80 -16.96
C GLN A 116 -21.65 12.97 -16.21
N THR A 117 -21.73 12.98 -14.88
CA THR A 117 -21.16 14.04 -14.06
C THR A 117 -19.62 14.03 -14.21
N PRO A 118 -18.98 15.17 -14.52
CA PRO A 118 -17.53 15.24 -14.62
C PRO A 118 -16.80 14.73 -13.37
N HIS A 119 -15.62 14.16 -13.55
CA HIS A 119 -14.75 13.64 -12.49
C HIS A 119 -13.28 13.84 -12.85
N THR A 120 -12.42 13.86 -11.84
CA THR A 120 -10.97 14.04 -11.97
C THR A 120 -10.26 12.78 -11.51
N VAL A 121 -9.30 12.31 -12.30
CA VAL A 121 -8.41 11.19 -11.94
C VAL A 121 -6.98 11.72 -11.96
N ALA A 122 -6.22 11.43 -10.90
CA ALA A 122 -4.79 11.73 -10.84
C ALA A 122 -3.98 10.49 -11.24
N THR A 123 -2.93 10.68 -12.03
CA THR A 123 -1.98 9.63 -12.41
C THR A 123 -0.59 10.05 -11.96
N LEU A 124 0.11 9.14 -11.26
CA LEU A 124 1.47 9.35 -10.78
C LEU A 124 2.41 8.34 -11.44
N LYS A 125 3.61 8.79 -11.79
CA LYS A 125 4.72 7.95 -12.27
C LYS A 125 5.98 8.39 -11.53
N GLU A 126 6.73 7.46 -10.95
CA GLU A 126 8.00 7.76 -10.28
C GLU A 126 9.21 7.44 -11.18
N GLU A 127 10.25 8.26 -11.09
CA GLU A 127 11.57 8.04 -11.70
C GLU A 127 12.65 8.79 -10.86
N ILE A 128 13.83 8.17 -10.70
CA ILE A 128 14.74 8.31 -9.53
C ILE A 128 15.67 9.54 -9.58
N GLN A 129 15.92 10.15 -8.40
CA GLN A 129 17.11 10.98 -8.13
C GLN A 129 17.86 10.51 -6.84
N GLY A 130 19.10 10.01 -7.02
CA GLY A 130 20.31 10.24 -6.19
C GLY A 130 20.37 10.15 -4.66
N PHE A 131 19.42 9.56 -3.91
CA PHE A 131 19.37 9.70 -2.43
C PHE A 131 19.88 8.53 -1.56
N LEU A 132 20.70 7.59 -2.08
CA LEU A 132 21.14 6.45 -1.26
C LEU A 132 22.53 6.64 -0.61
N PRO A 133 22.69 6.30 0.69
CA PRO A 133 24.02 6.18 1.32
C PRO A 133 24.77 4.96 0.77
N ASN A 134 26.11 4.92 0.95
CA ASN A 134 26.94 3.78 0.54
C ASN A 134 26.59 2.53 1.38
N ILE A 135 26.09 1.48 0.73
CA ILE A 135 25.58 0.25 1.38
C ILE A 135 26.09 -0.99 0.66
N THR A 136 26.17 -2.12 1.38
CA THR A 136 26.52 -3.41 0.77
C THR A 136 25.32 -4.04 0.06
N ILE A 137 25.59 -4.90 -0.93
CA ILE A 137 24.53 -5.66 -1.65
C ILE A 137 23.71 -6.52 -0.67
N ALA A 138 24.36 -7.11 0.34
CA ALA A 138 23.71 -7.95 1.35
C ALA A 138 22.68 -7.19 2.20
N ASP A 139 22.90 -5.89 2.43
CA ASP A 139 21.97 -5.04 3.17
C ASP A 139 20.99 -4.27 2.26
N GLY A 140 21.18 -4.32 0.94
CA GLY A 140 20.36 -3.64 -0.05
C GLY A 140 18.86 -3.96 0.09
N ALA A 141 18.53 -5.21 0.41
CA ALA A 141 17.15 -5.64 0.64
C ALA A 141 16.46 -4.85 1.77
N LYS A 142 17.16 -4.65 2.89
CA LYS A 142 16.62 -3.94 4.06
C LYS A 142 16.41 -2.46 3.76
N VAL A 143 17.35 -1.86 3.03
CA VAL A 143 17.28 -0.45 2.64
C VAL A 143 16.16 -0.24 1.64
N TYR A 144 16.04 -1.12 0.63
CA TYR A 144 14.93 -1.10 -0.32
C TYR A 144 13.58 -1.18 0.38
N GLU A 145 13.39 -2.19 1.25
CA GLU A 145 12.12 -2.35 1.98
C GLU A 145 11.86 -1.18 2.93
N SER A 146 12.89 -0.57 3.53
CA SER A 146 12.76 0.64 4.35
C SER A 146 12.27 1.83 3.53
N LEU A 147 12.85 2.07 2.36
CA LEU A 147 12.47 3.17 1.47
C LEU A 147 11.08 2.96 0.88
N LEU A 148 10.78 1.73 0.46
CA LEU A 148 9.45 1.33 0.01
C LEU A 148 8.42 1.59 1.11
N ASN A 149 8.75 1.26 2.36
CA ASN A 149 7.88 1.53 3.49
C ASN A 149 7.70 3.03 3.77
N GLN A 150 8.74 3.84 3.59
CA GLN A 150 8.66 5.31 3.70
C GLN A 150 7.75 5.88 2.60
N ASN A 151 7.91 5.45 1.35
CA ASN A 151 7.05 5.84 0.24
C ASN A 151 5.57 5.53 0.55
N TYR A 152 5.27 4.33 1.05
CA TYR A 152 3.90 4.00 1.44
C TYR A 152 3.37 4.80 2.64
N VAL A 153 4.25 5.21 3.56
CA VAL A 153 3.85 6.11 4.66
C VAL A 153 3.52 7.50 4.12
N GLU A 154 4.29 8.02 3.17
CA GLU A 154 4.05 9.31 2.52
C GLU A 154 2.74 9.29 1.71
N LEU A 155 2.49 8.22 0.95
CA LEU A 155 1.27 8.06 0.17
C LEU A 155 0.01 7.88 1.03
N ALA A 156 0.13 7.33 2.25
CA ALA A 156 -1.01 7.03 3.12
C ALA A 156 -1.86 8.26 3.46
N VAL A 157 -1.31 9.47 3.41
CA VAL A 157 -2.07 10.72 3.56
C VAL A 157 -3.20 10.84 2.54
N ILE A 158 -2.99 10.31 1.32
CA ILE A 158 -3.96 10.32 0.23
C ILE A 158 -4.70 8.98 0.18
N THR A 159 -3.96 7.87 0.16
CA THR A 159 -4.54 6.56 -0.14
C THR A 159 -5.45 6.02 0.98
N ALA A 160 -5.36 6.57 2.19
CA ALA A 160 -6.29 6.27 3.27
C ALA A 160 -7.67 6.93 3.12
N GLN A 161 -7.84 7.80 2.12
CA GLN A 161 -9.10 8.53 1.89
C GLN A 161 -9.60 8.41 0.44
N GLU A 162 -8.67 8.30 -0.51
CA GLU A 162 -8.97 8.17 -1.92
C GLU A 162 -8.58 6.78 -2.46
N PRO A 163 -9.46 6.10 -3.23
CA PRO A 163 -9.13 4.84 -3.87
C PRO A 163 -7.94 4.98 -4.83
N TYR A 164 -6.90 4.19 -4.58
CA TYR A 164 -5.68 4.18 -5.36
C TYR A 164 -5.60 2.89 -6.19
N MET A 165 -5.88 3.02 -7.49
CA MET A 165 -5.90 1.93 -8.46
C MET A 165 -4.51 1.76 -9.08
N PHE A 166 -3.94 0.56 -9.00
CA PHE A 166 -2.54 0.31 -9.36
C PHE A 166 -2.44 -0.65 -10.53
N GLY A 167 -1.58 -0.35 -11.50
CA GLY A 167 -1.18 -1.27 -12.56
C GLY A 167 0.32 -1.58 -12.42
N PRO A 168 0.77 -2.83 -12.61
CA PRO A 168 2.18 -3.16 -12.49
C PRO A 168 2.98 -2.69 -13.71
N GLY A 169 4.18 -2.19 -13.48
CA GLY A 169 5.22 -1.95 -14.47
C GLY A 169 6.30 -3.03 -14.45
N ASN A 170 7.33 -2.86 -15.28
CA ASN A 170 8.46 -3.79 -15.33
C ASN A 170 9.27 -3.80 -14.02
N HIS A 171 9.31 -2.68 -13.28
CA HIS A 171 10.01 -2.58 -12.00
C HIS A 171 9.34 -3.35 -10.86
N GLU A 172 8.06 -3.72 -11.00
CA GLU A 172 7.44 -4.68 -10.10
C GLU A 172 7.82 -6.13 -10.47
N SER A 173 8.26 -6.39 -11.70
CA SER A 173 8.57 -7.74 -12.17
C SER A 173 9.91 -8.25 -11.62
N ASN A 174 10.93 -7.40 -11.64
CA ASN A 174 12.28 -7.66 -11.14
C ASN A 174 13.00 -6.35 -10.78
N CYS A 175 14.07 -6.45 -9.99
CA CYS A 175 14.85 -5.30 -9.52
C CYS A 175 15.89 -4.77 -10.53
N ASP A 176 16.18 -5.54 -11.58
CA ASP A 176 17.27 -5.26 -12.53
C ASP A 176 16.82 -5.70 -13.93
N ASN A 177 16.79 -4.75 -14.86
CA ASN A 177 16.24 -4.93 -16.20
C ASN A 177 17.32 -5.41 -17.19
N ASP A 178 17.78 -6.65 -17.02
CA ASP A 178 18.80 -7.32 -17.86
C ASP A 178 20.23 -6.74 -17.77
N GLY A 179 20.58 -6.16 -16.63
CA GLY A 179 21.95 -5.91 -16.23
C GLY A 179 22.37 -4.44 -16.19
N THR A 180 23.03 -4.07 -15.09
CA THR A 180 23.58 -2.73 -14.87
C THR A 180 25.08 -2.84 -14.61
N THR A 181 25.90 -2.15 -15.41
CA THR A 181 27.36 -2.10 -15.20
C THR A 181 27.76 -0.85 -14.44
N ASP A 182 28.31 -1.05 -13.23
CA ASP A 182 29.09 -0.04 -12.54
C ASP A 182 30.45 0.09 -13.22
N ARG A 183 30.61 1.15 -14.02
CA ARG A 183 31.83 1.43 -14.77
C ARG A 183 33.00 1.86 -13.88
N VAL A 184 32.73 2.36 -12.67
CA VAL A 184 33.77 2.85 -11.74
C VAL A 184 34.45 1.68 -11.06
N HIS A 185 33.68 0.68 -10.64
CA HIS A 185 34.20 -0.53 -9.98
C HIS A 185 34.38 -1.72 -10.93
N ASN A 186 34.01 -1.56 -12.21
CA ASN A 186 34.05 -2.60 -13.24
C ASN A 186 33.28 -3.88 -12.86
N ILE A 187 32.09 -3.69 -12.27
CA ILE A 187 31.20 -4.77 -11.85
C ILE A 187 29.93 -4.71 -12.70
N THR A 188 29.52 -5.84 -13.26
CA THR A 188 28.22 -5.97 -13.94
C THR A 188 27.27 -6.75 -13.04
N TYR A 189 26.20 -6.09 -12.64
CA TYR A 189 25.09 -6.69 -11.93
C TYR A 189 24.10 -7.27 -12.94
N ASN A 190 23.40 -8.34 -12.56
CA ASN A 190 22.34 -8.97 -13.34
C ASN A 190 21.20 -9.37 -12.39
N VAL A 191 20.10 -9.89 -12.92
CA VAL A 191 18.93 -10.36 -12.16
C VAL A 191 19.24 -11.28 -10.97
N GLY A 192 20.41 -11.92 -10.92
CA GLY A 192 20.86 -12.73 -9.79
C GLY A 192 21.08 -11.93 -8.50
N ILE A 193 21.19 -10.59 -8.56
CA ILE A 193 21.21 -9.74 -7.36
C ILE A 193 19.83 -9.48 -6.77
N CYS A 194 18.76 -9.79 -7.51
CA CYS A 194 17.41 -9.51 -7.08
C CYS A 194 16.97 -10.45 -5.97
N MET A 195 16.37 -9.86 -4.95
CA MET A 195 15.85 -10.60 -3.82
C MET A 195 14.47 -11.20 -4.14
N PRO A 196 14.06 -12.30 -3.50
CA PRO A 196 12.79 -12.96 -3.83
C PRO A 196 11.56 -12.04 -3.84
N GLY A 197 11.43 -11.13 -2.85
CA GLY A 197 10.34 -10.16 -2.78
C GLY A 197 10.30 -9.14 -3.93
N GLN A 198 11.45 -8.93 -4.59
CA GLN A 198 11.61 -8.06 -5.75
C GLN A 198 11.58 -8.83 -7.07
N THR A 199 11.13 -10.09 -7.09
CA THR A 199 11.01 -10.88 -8.30
C THR A 199 9.60 -11.41 -8.47
N ASN A 200 9.20 -11.68 -9.71
CA ASN A 200 7.91 -12.30 -10.04
C ASN A 200 6.72 -11.54 -9.43
N PHE A 201 6.82 -10.20 -9.37
CA PHE A 201 5.79 -9.33 -8.81
C PHE A 201 5.44 -9.64 -7.36
N THR A 202 6.32 -10.30 -6.61
CA THR A 202 6.01 -10.79 -5.26
C THR A 202 5.57 -9.67 -4.33
N GLY A 203 6.32 -8.56 -4.25
CA GLY A 203 5.92 -7.40 -3.46
C GLY A 203 4.56 -6.84 -3.90
N PHE A 204 4.38 -6.61 -5.20
CA PHE A 204 3.15 -6.06 -5.78
C PHE A 204 1.90 -6.93 -5.51
N ARG A 205 2.00 -8.23 -5.76
CA ARG A 205 0.92 -9.21 -5.54
C ARG A 205 0.47 -9.27 -4.09
N ASN A 206 1.40 -9.07 -3.15
CA ASN A 206 1.09 -9.14 -1.73
C ASN A 206 0.68 -7.80 -1.14
N HIS A 207 1.16 -6.68 -1.68
CA HIS A 207 0.87 -5.36 -1.11
C HIS A 207 -0.47 -4.78 -1.60
N PHE A 208 -0.93 -5.09 -2.80
CA PHE A 208 -2.15 -4.49 -3.36
C PHE A 208 -3.30 -5.49 -3.49
N ARG A 209 -4.54 -5.00 -3.53
CA ARG A 209 -5.71 -5.80 -3.91
C ARG A 209 -6.57 -5.00 -4.85
N MET A 210 -6.55 -5.39 -6.12
CA MET A 210 -7.33 -4.77 -7.20
C MET A 210 -8.60 -5.59 -7.49
N PRO A 211 -9.63 -5.02 -8.12
CA PRO A 211 -10.95 -5.65 -8.29
C PRO A 211 -11.01 -6.72 -9.39
N SER A 212 -10.00 -7.60 -9.50
CA SER A 212 -9.94 -8.62 -10.56
C SER A 212 -11.12 -9.58 -10.53
N ALA A 213 -11.55 -10.04 -9.36
CA ALA A 213 -12.70 -10.94 -9.24
C ALA A 213 -13.98 -10.28 -9.78
N GLN A 214 -14.14 -8.96 -9.59
CA GLN A 214 -15.32 -8.21 -10.00
C GLN A 214 -15.33 -7.90 -11.49
N SER A 215 -14.18 -7.81 -12.14
CA SER A 215 -14.07 -7.52 -13.57
C SER A 215 -13.75 -8.73 -14.45
N GLY A 216 -13.56 -9.91 -13.86
CA GLY A 216 -13.11 -11.10 -14.59
C GLY A 216 -11.62 -11.07 -14.96
N GLY A 217 -10.86 -10.25 -14.25
CA GLY A 217 -9.42 -10.15 -14.37
C GLY A 217 -8.65 -11.26 -13.66
N VAL A 218 -7.33 -11.07 -13.48
CA VAL A 218 -6.48 -12.01 -12.73
C VAL A 218 -5.56 -11.27 -11.77
N GLU A 219 -5.70 -11.65 -10.50
CA GLU A 219 -4.96 -11.11 -9.37
C GLU A 219 -4.93 -9.58 -9.34
N ASN A 220 -3.75 -8.95 -9.43
CA ASN A 220 -3.61 -7.49 -9.45
C ASN A 220 -3.16 -6.96 -10.82
N PHE A 221 -3.07 -7.82 -11.83
CA PHE A 221 -2.38 -7.49 -13.09
C PHE A 221 -3.32 -6.89 -14.13
N TRP A 222 -4.53 -7.44 -14.22
CA TRP A 222 -5.59 -6.92 -15.07
C TRP A 222 -6.90 -7.06 -14.33
N TYR A 223 -7.71 -6.02 -14.44
CA TYR A 223 -9.00 -5.88 -13.79
C TYR A 223 -9.80 -4.77 -14.50
#